data_AF-A0A7Z8VHN3-F1
#
_entry.id   AF-A0A7Z8VHN3-F1
#
_cell.length_a   1.000
_cell.length_b   1.000
_cell.length_c   1.000
_cell.angle_alpha   90.00
_cell.angle_beta   90.00
_cell.angle_gamma   90.00
#
_symmetry.space_group_name_H-M   'P 1'
#
loop_
_entity.id
_entity.type
_entity.pdbx_description
1 polymer ?
#
loop_
_entity_poly.entity_id
_entity_poly.type
_entity_poly.pdbx_seq_one_letter_code
_entity_poly.pdbx_strand_id
1 'polypeptide(L)'
;MIRAGIVGGTGYTGVELLRILALHEEVEVAVVTSRSDDGMRVDALYPSLRGNIDICFTKPDVESLAGCDVVFFATPNGTAMLMAEQLLARNVKVIDLSADFRIKDAAEWAKWYGMEHACPDLISEAVYGLPEINRAQIADANLLACPGCYPTAVQLGFLPLIEQALIDSSHLIADVKSGVSGA
;
A
#
# COMPACT_ATOMS: atom_id res chain seq x y z
N MET A 1 6.35 2.27 20.18
CA MET A 1 6.41 3.03 18.92
C MET A 1 6.61 2.01 17.82
N ILE A 2 5.71 2.01 16.83
CA ILE A 2 5.71 1.10 15.68
C ILE A 2 6.78 1.59 14.70
N ARG A 3 7.70 0.72 14.30
CA ARG A 3 8.75 1.02 13.31
C ARG A 3 8.22 0.74 11.92
N ALA A 4 8.09 1.77 11.10
CA ALA A 4 7.60 1.67 9.73
C ALA A 4 8.74 1.71 8.70
N GLY A 5 8.74 0.75 7.79
CA GLY A 5 9.55 0.75 6.57
C GLY A 5 8.72 1.17 5.36
N ILE A 6 9.30 1.95 4.44
CA ILE A 6 8.63 2.39 3.21
C ILE A 6 9.47 1.97 2.00
N VAL A 7 8.89 1.13 1.14
CA VAL A 7 9.44 0.80 -0.16
C VAL A 7 8.85 1.73 -1.23
N GLY A 8 9.71 2.47 -1.94
CA GLY A 8 9.26 3.46 -2.94
C GLY A 8 8.91 4.84 -2.34
N GLY A 9 9.76 5.38 -1.46
CA GLY A 9 9.49 6.64 -0.76
C GLY A 9 9.49 7.91 -1.65
N THR A 10 9.88 7.81 -2.91
CA THR A 10 10.00 8.95 -3.85
C THR A 10 8.81 9.13 -4.79
N GLY A 11 7.84 8.22 -4.78
CA GLY A 11 6.58 8.42 -5.51
C GLY A 11 5.65 9.39 -4.78
N TYR A 12 4.61 9.90 -5.45
CA TYR A 12 3.59 10.73 -4.81
C TYR A 12 2.91 10.02 -3.63
N THR A 13 2.58 8.74 -3.81
CA THR A 13 2.03 7.91 -2.73
C THR A 13 3.02 7.76 -1.56
N GLY A 14 4.31 7.59 -1.87
CA GLY A 14 5.37 7.48 -0.88
C GLY A 14 5.52 8.76 -0.05
N VAL A 15 5.61 9.93 -0.69
CA VAL A 15 5.75 11.21 0.03
C VAL A 15 4.50 11.57 0.83
N GLU A 16 3.30 11.26 0.34
CA GLU A 16 2.07 11.46 1.12
C GLU A 16 2.02 10.53 2.34
N LEU A 17 2.42 9.27 2.19
CA LEU A 17 2.55 8.36 3.33
C LEU A 17 3.55 8.91 4.35
N LEU A 18 4.73 9.36 3.91
CA LEU A 18 5.73 9.97 4.78
C LEU A 18 5.17 11.21 5.50
N ARG A 19 4.41 12.06 4.80
CA ARG A 19 3.77 13.24 5.39
C ARG A 19 2.74 12.86 6.46
N ILE A 20 1.98 11.79 6.26
CA ILE A 20 1.01 11.29 7.25
C ILE A 20 1.75 10.71 8.46
N LEU A 21 2.75 9.85 8.23
CA LEU A 21 3.51 9.18 9.30
C LEU A 21 4.36 10.15 10.12
N ALA A 22 4.88 11.23 9.52
CA ALA A 22 5.61 12.29 10.21
C ALA A 22 4.82 12.92 11.37
N LEU A 23 3.48 12.86 11.33
CA LEU A 23 2.58 13.42 12.34
C LEU A 23 1.99 12.35 13.27
N HIS A 24 2.35 11.09 13.10
CA HIS A 24 1.76 9.99 13.85
C HIS A 24 2.57 9.67 15.11
N GLU A 25 2.06 10.06 16.28
CA GLU A 25 2.80 9.99 17.56
C GLU A 25 3.27 8.57 17.96
N GLU A 26 2.57 7.53 17.50
CA GLU A 26 2.92 6.14 17.82
C GLU A 26 3.80 5.45 16.76
N VAL A 27 4.17 6.13 15.66
CA VAL A 27 4.92 5.54 14.55
C VAL A 27 6.24 6.29 14.34
N GLU A 28 7.31 5.53 14.13
CA GLU A 28 8.62 6.01 13.70
C GLU A 28 8.91 5.53 12.29
N VAL A 29 9.28 6.43 11.38
CA VAL A 29 9.77 6.06 10.06
C VAL A 29 11.22 5.60 10.18
N ALA A 30 11.44 4.28 10.17
CA ALA A 30 12.75 3.68 10.44
C ALA A 30 13.58 3.46 9.17
N VAL A 31 12.92 3.12 8.05
CA VAL A 31 13.59 2.84 6.77
C VAL A 31 12.76 3.42 5.64
N VAL A 32 13.39 4.14 4.72
CA VAL A 32 12.76 4.59 3.47
C VAL A 32 13.68 4.23 2.34
N THR A 33 13.14 3.61 1.29
CA THR A 33 13.97 3.09 0.20
C THR A 33 13.71 3.81 -1.11
N SER A 34 14.80 4.01 -1.86
CA SER A 34 14.82 4.44 -3.25
C SER A 34 16.02 3.81 -3.94
N ARG A 35 15.83 3.27 -5.15
CA ARG A 35 16.96 2.71 -5.92
C ARG A 35 17.85 3.80 -6.52
N SER A 36 17.27 4.94 -6.89
CA SER A 36 17.97 6.06 -7.55
C SER A 36 18.62 7.04 -6.58
N ASP A 37 18.08 7.15 -5.36
CA ASP A 37 18.42 8.23 -4.42
C ASP A 37 19.14 7.72 -3.16
N ASP A 38 19.75 6.53 -3.24
CA ASP A 38 20.52 5.91 -2.15
C ASP A 38 21.53 6.88 -1.51
N GLY A 39 21.44 7.05 -0.19
CA GLY A 39 22.25 7.99 0.58
C GLY A 39 21.75 9.44 0.61
N MET A 40 20.77 9.83 -0.21
CA MET A 40 20.15 11.16 -0.15
C MET A 40 19.19 11.26 1.03
N ARG A 41 19.19 12.38 1.74
CA ARG A 41 18.23 12.65 2.81
C ARG A 41 16.82 12.83 2.26
N VAL A 42 15.83 12.25 2.94
CA VAL A 42 14.40 12.38 2.58
C VAL A 42 13.98 13.86 2.54
N ASP A 43 14.32 14.63 3.56
CA ASP A 43 13.99 16.06 3.64
C ASP A 43 14.83 16.99 2.74
N ALA A 44 15.89 16.48 2.13
CA ALA A 44 16.61 17.17 1.06
C ALA A 44 15.85 17.07 -0.26
N LEU A 45 15.29 15.88 -0.56
CA LEU A 45 14.45 15.67 -1.74
C LEU A 45 13.05 16.27 -1.59
N TYR A 46 12.48 16.17 -0.39
CA TYR A 46 11.18 16.72 -0.02
C TYR A 46 11.30 17.76 1.08
N PRO A 47 11.57 19.04 0.74
CA PRO A 47 11.71 20.13 1.71
C PRO A 47 10.52 20.30 2.67
N SER A 48 9.33 19.86 2.28
CA SER A 48 8.14 19.86 3.13
C SER A 48 8.26 18.97 4.38
N LEU A 49 9.19 18.01 4.39
CA LEU A 49 9.42 17.08 5.50
C LEU A 49 10.58 17.48 6.43
N ARG A 50 11.20 18.65 6.21
CA ARG A 50 12.31 19.14 7.04
C ARG A 50 11.92 19.24 8.51
N GLY A 51 12.82 18.81 9.37
CA GLY A 51 12.61 18.76 10.82
C GLY A 51 11.70 17.63 11.30
N ASN A 52 11.18 16.80 10.38
CA ASN A 52 10.33 15.66 10.73
C ASN A 52 10.93 14.32 10.28
N ILE A 53 11.50 14.23 9.07
CA ILE A 53 12.10 12.99 8.54
C ILE A 53 13.45 13.30 7.88
N ASP A 54 14.54 13.12 8.60
CA ASP A 54 15.91 13.45 8.15
C ASP A 54 16.78 12.23 7.81
N ILE A 55 16.20 11.02 7.86
CA ILE A 55 16.89 9.79 7.46
C ILE A 55 17.23 9.81 5.96
N CYS A 56 18.22 8.99 5.57
CA CYS A 56 18.58 8.81 4.17
C CYS A 56 17.77 7.68 3.52
N PHE A 57 17.49 7.83 2.24
CA PHE A 57 17.04 6.71 1.42
C PHE A 57 18.12 5.63 1.39
N THR A 58 17.68 4.38 1.41
CA THR A 58 18.52 3.21 1.17
C THR A 58 18.04 2.42 -0.03
N LYS A 59 18.85 1.50 -0.55
CA LYS A 59 18.35 0.49 -1.50
C LYS A 59 17.36 -0.45 -0.80
N PRO A 60 16.29 -0.90 -1.50
CA PRO A 60 15.40 -1.92 -0.97
C PRO A 60 16.18 -3.20 -0.64
N ASP A 61 16.13 -3.62 0.61
CA ASP A 61 16.80 -4.80 1.13
C ASP A 61 15.95 -5.44 2.23
N VAL A 62 15.71 -6.75 2.14
CA VAL A 62 14.85 -7.49 3.07
C VAL A 62 15.42 -7.45 4.49
N GLU A 63 16.74 -7.56 4.65
CA GLU A 63 17.34 -7.59 5.99
C GLU A 63 17.19 -6.24 6.70
N SER A 64 17.36 -5.12 5.99
CA SER A 64 17.07 -3.79 6.55
C SER A 64 15.60 -3.61 6.94
N LEU A 65 14.68 -4.11 6.12
CA LEU A 65 13.23 -3.99 6.32
C LEU A 65 12.70 -4.96 7.39
N ALA A 66 13.39 -6.08 7.63
CA ALA A 66 13.04 -7.05 8.67
C ALA A 66 13.15 -6.48 10.09
N GLY A 67 13.84 -5.35 10.27
CA GLY A 67 13.88 -4.60 11.53
C GLY A 67 12.69 -3.66 11.75
N CYS A 68 11.70 -3.66 10.87
CA CYS A 68 10.46 -2.88 10.99
C CYS A 68 9.31 -3.76 11.49
N ASP A 69 8.34 -3.16 12.17
CA ASP A 69 7.10 -3.85 12.57
C ASP A 69 6.13 -3.93 11.39
N VAL A 70 6.16 -2.92 10.51
CA VAL A 70 5.31 -2.83 9.32
C VAL A 70 6.09 -2.25 8.15
N VAL A 71 5.84 -2.77 6.95
CA VAL A 71 6.42 -2.28 5.70
C VAL A 71 5.31 -1.92 4.71
N PHE A 72 5.38 -0.68 4.23
CA PHE A 72 4.50 -0.16 3.19
C PHE A 72 5.17 -0.29 1.82
N PHE A 73 4.44 -0.78 0.82
CA PHE A 73 4.88 -0.78 -0.57
C PHE A 73 4.15 0.33 -1.34
N ALA A 74 4.83 1.46 -1.53
CA ALA A 74 4.42 2.57 -2.38
C ALA A 74 5.07 2.46 -3.76
N THR A 75 5.00 1.28 -4.36
CA THR A 75 5.71 0.90 -5.60
C THR A 75 4.75 0.64 -6.76
N PRO A 76 5.26 0.58 -8.01
CA PRO A 76 4.49 0.05 -9.12
C PRO A 76 4.05 -1.41 -8.88
N ASN A 77 2.98 -1.83 -9.57
CA ASN A 77 2.50 -3.21 -9.52
C ASN A 77 3.60 -4.20 -9.92
N GLY A 78 3.57 -5.37 -9.30
CA GLY A 78 4.51 -6.46 -9.43
C GLY A 78 5.75 -6.35 -8.55
N THR A 79 5.88 -5.28 -7.76
CA THR A 79 7.06 -5.06 -6.91
C THR A 79 6.87 -5.63 -5.50
N ALA A 80 5.68 -5.47 -4.90
CA ALA A 80 5.44 -5.89 -3.52
C ALA A 80 5.49 -7.41 -3.40
N MET A 81 4.96 -8.12 -4.40
CA MET A 81 4.97 -9.58 -4.47
C MET A 81 6.36 -10.23 -4.49
N LEU A 82 7.44 -9.46 -4.74
CA LEU A 82 8.81 -9.97 -4.73
C LEU A 82 9.44 -10.04 -3.33
N MET A 83 8.87 -9.32 -2.36
CA MET A 83 9.42 -9.17 -1.01
C MET A 83 8.42 -9.54 0.09
N ALA A 84 7.12 -9.50 -0.18
CA ALA A 84 6.06 -9.71 0.81
C ALA A 84 6.23 -11.05 1.56
N GLU A 85 6.44 -12.16 0.86
CA GLU A 85 6.62 -13.49 1.48
C GLU A 85 7.78 -13.51 2.49
N GLN A 86 8.92 -12.95 2.10
CA GLN A 86 10.12 -12.93 2.95
C GLN A 86 9.93 -12.05 4.19
N LEU A 87 9.21 -10.94 4.05
CA LEU A 87 8.90 -10.04 5.17
C LEU A 87 7.88 -10.67 6.14
N LEU A 88 6.81 -11.27 5.60
CA LEU A 88 5.81 -11.98 6.40
C LEU A 88 6.44 -13.14 7.18
N ALA A 89 7.35 -13.90 6.57
CA ALA A 89 8.11 -14.97 7.23
C ALA A 89 8.99 -14.46 8.38
N ARG A 90 9.31 -13.16 8.42
CA ARG A 90 10.05 -12.49 9.51
C ARG A 90 9.11 -11.76 10.50
N ASN A 91 7.81 -12.03 10.44
CA ASN A 91 6.76 -11.40 11.27
C ASN A 91 6.60 -9.89 11.03
N VAL A 92 6.99 -9.39 9.86
CA VAL A 92 6.76 -8.00 9.46
C VAL A 92 5.40 -7.90 8.80
N LYS A 93 4.54 -7.00 9.28
CA LYS A 93 3.26 -6.72 8.60
C LYS A 93 3.52 -6.01 7.27
N VAL A 94 2.77 -6.36 6.24
CA VAL A 94 2.89 -5.78 4.90
C VAL A 94 1.63 -5.00 4.56
N ILE A 95 1.80 -3.77 4.09
CA ILE A 95 0.73 -2.92 3.58
C ILE A 95 1.08 -2.53 2.14
N ASP A 96 0.43 -3.16 1.17
CA ASP A 96 0.65 -2.91 -0.25
C ASP A 96 -0.31 -1.83 -0.77
N LEU A 97 0.24 -0.70 -1.24
CA LEU A 97 -0.52 0.39 -1.85
C LEU A 97 -0.69 0.20 -3.37
N SER A 98 -0.01 -0.78 -3.95
CA SER A 98 -0.19 -1.23 -5.32
C SER A 98 -1.35 -2.22 -5.42
N ALA A 99 -1.46 -2.91 -6.56
CA ALA A 99 -2.56 -3.82 -6.83
C ALA A 99 -2.24 -5.30 -6.63
N ASP A 100 -1.01 -5.64 -6.22
CA ASP A 100 -0.49 -7.02 -6.25
C ASP A 100 -1.44 -7.97 -5.53
N PHE A 101 -1.94 -7.58 -4.36
CA PHE A 101 -2.77 -8.44 -3.51
C PHE A 101 -4.27 -8.09 -3.50
N ARG A 102 -4.75 -7.23 -4.40
CA ARG A 102 -6.15 -6.75 -4.39
C ARG A 102 -7.15 -7.77 -4.91
N ILE A 103 -6.77 -8.54 -5.94
CA ILE A 103 -7.67 -9.44 -6.67
C ILE A 103 -7.43 -10.87 -6.18
N LYS A 104 -8.50 -11.56 -5.78
CA LYS A 104 -8.41 -12.90 -5.18
C LYS A 104 -8.11 -14.03 -6.16
N ASP A 105 -8.34 -13.80 -7.44
CA ASP A 105 -8.03 -14.73 -8.52
C ASP A 105 -6.73 -14.31 -9.21
N ALA A 106 -5.70 -15.15 -9.13
CA ALA A 106 -4.40 -14.90 -9.73
C ALA A 106 -4.45 -14.79 -11.26
N ALA A 107 -5.34 -15.54 -11.92
CA ALA A 107 -5.51 -15.48 -13.36
C ALA A 107 -6.22 -14.19 -13.79
N GLU A 108 -7.20 -13.73 -13.00
CA GLU A 108 -7.83 -12.42 -13.22
C GLU A 108 -6.83 -11.28 -13.00
N TRP A 109 -6.00 -11.38 -11.95
CA TRP A 109 -4.92 -10.43 -11.73
C TRP A 109 -3.96 -10.39 -12.93
N ALA A 110 -3.47 -11.55 -13.37
CA ALA A 110 -2.54 -11.63 -14.50
C ALA A 110 -3.12 -11.06 -15.81
N LYS A 111 -4.43 -11.26 -16.04
CA LYS A 111 -5.14 -10.68 -17.18
C LYS A 111 -5.09 -9.15 -17.18
N TRP A 112 -5.25 -8.50 -16.03
CA TRP A 112 -5.29 -7.03 -15.92
C TRP A 112 -3.91 -6.39 -15.80
N TYR A 113 -2.95 -7.07 -15.20
CA TYR A 113 -1.62 -6.54 -14.91
C TYR A 113 -0.52 -7.04 -15.86
N GLY A 114 -0.84 -7.97 -16.77
CA GLY A 114 0.03 -8.35 -17.88
C GLY A 114 1.26 -9.18 -17.49
N MET A 115 1.27 -9.76 -16.29
CA MET A 115 2.34 -10.62 -15.79
C MET A 115 1.78 -11.70 -14.86
N GLU A 116 2.54 -12.77 -14.65
CA GLU A 116 2.19 -13.79 -13.65
C GLU A 116 2.43 -13.26 -12.24
N HIS A 117 1.53 -13.59 -11.32
CA HIS A 117 1.66 -13.19 -9.92
C HIS A 117 2.75 -14.04 -9.24
N ALA A 118 3.74 -13.42 -8.60
CA ALA A 118 4.92 -14.12 -8.09
C ALA A 118 4.67 -14.97 -6.83
N CYS A 119 3.65 -14.63 -6.04
CA CYS A 119 3.30 -15.34 -4.80
C CYS A 119 1.78 -15.57 -4.69
N PRO A 120 1.18 -16.40 -5.57
CA PRO A 120 -0.27 -16.55 -5.66
C PRO A 120 -0.92 -17.08 -4.37
N ASP A 121 -0.18 -17.85 -3.56
CA ASP A 121 -0.70 -18.37 -2.29
C ASP A 121 -1.03 -17.26 -1.28
N LEU A 122 -0.23 -16.18 -1.27
CA LEU A 122 -0.44 -15.02 -0.40
C LEU A 122 -1.66 -14.17 -0.76
N ILE A 123 -2.16 -14.29 -2.00
CA ILE A 123 -3.37 -13.56 -2.43
C ILE A 123 -4.55 -13.91 -1.50
N SER A 124 -4.66 -15.19 -1.11
CA SER A 124 -5.73 -15.68 -0.26
C SER A 124 -5.70 -15.06 1.14
N GLU A 125 -4.49 -14.83 1.68
CA GLU A 125 -4.23 -14.26 3.01
C GLU A 125 -4.46 -12.74 3.07
N ALA A 126 -4.27 -12.04 1.96
CA ALA A 126 -4.36 -10.58 1.92
C ALA A 126 -5.77 -10.07 2.28
N VAL A 127 -5.87 -9.10 3.19
CA VAL A 127 -7.15 -8.44 3.49
C VAL A 127 -7.26 -7.15 2.68
N TYR A 128 -8.39 -6.97 1.98
CA TYR A 128 -8.66 -5.75 1.24
C TYR A 128 -8.88 -4.59 2.21
N GLY A 129 -7.98 -3.61 2.19
CA GLY A 129 -7.83 -2.56 3.19
C GLY A 129 -8.86 -1.43 3.10
N LEU A 130 -10.15 -1.76 3.03
CA LEU A 130 -11.26 -0.79 3.10
C LEU A 130 -11.91 -0.86 4.49
N PRO A 131 -11.55 0.02 5.44
CA PRO A 131 -11.95 -0.11 6.85
C PRO A 131 -13.46 -0.08 7.09
N GLU A 132 -14.24 0.59 6.25
CA GLU A 132 -15.70 0.65 6.36
C GLU A 132 -16.34 -0.74 6.25
N ILE A 133 -15.71 -1.65 5.51
CA ILE A 133 -16.23 -2.99 5.21
C ILE A 133 -15.45 -4.07 5.93
N ASN A 134 -14.12 -3.96 5.97
CA ASN A 134 -13.24 -5.03 6.43
C ASN A 134 -12.58 -4.73 7.79
N ARG A 135 -13.15 -3.83 8.62
CA ARG A 135 -12.52 -3.39 9.89
C ARG A 135 -12.05 -4.55 10.77
N ALA A 136 -12.89 -5.58 10.94
CA ALA A 136 -12.59 -6.71 11.80
C ALA A 136 -11.43 -7.55 11.22
N GLN A 137 -11.47 -7.85 9.92
CA GLN A 137 -10.40 -8.61 9.27
C GLN A 137 -9.08 -7.83 9.24
N ILE A 138 -9.13 -6.50 9.08
CA ILE A 138 -7.95 -5.63 9.06
C ILE A 138 -7.21 -5.68 10.40
N ALA A 139 -7.92 -5.75 11.53
CA ALA A 139 -7.31 -5.76 12.86
C ALA A 139 -6.33 -6.92 13.06
N ASP A 140 -6.63 -8.08 12.46
CA ASP A 140 -5.84 -9.30 12.60
C ASP A 140 -4.92 -9.56 11.39
N ALA A 141 -5.02 -8.76 10.32
CA ALA A 141 -4.30 -8.99 9.09
C ALA A 141 -2.78 -8.76 9.22
N ASN A 142 -2.00 -9.62 8.56
CA ASN A 142 -0.56 -9.44 8.37
C ASN A 142 -0.21 -8.90 6.98
N LEU A 143 -1.11 -9.09 6.00
CA LEU A 143 -0.98 -8.57 4.65
C LEU A 143 -2.23 -7.77 4.31
N LEU A 144 -2.07 -6.46 4.09
CA LEU A 144 -3.14 -5.57 3.65
C LEU A 144 -2.92 -5.17 2.19
N ALA A 145 -3.96 -5.33 1.38
CA ALA A 145 -4.02 -4.80 0.03
C ALA A 145 -4.84 -3.50 0.06
N CYS A 146 -4.17 -2.35 0.09
CA CYS A 146 -4.86 -1.07 0.11
C CYS A 146 -5.64 -0.87 -1.21
N PRO A 147 -6.92 -0.46 -1.16
CA PRO A 147 -7.74 -0.22 -2.32
C PRO A 147 -7.15 0.82 -3.29
N GLY A 148 -7.54 0.73 -4.57
CA GLY A 148 -7.27 1.80 -5.52
C GLY A 148 -8.13 3.04 -5.23
N CYS A 149 -7.70 4.22 -5.67
CA CYS A 149 -8.43 5.48 -5.45
C CYS A 149 -9.85 5.47 -6.05
N TYR A 150 -10.02 5.04 -7.30
CA TYR A 150 -11.35 4.89 -7.91
C TYR A 150 -12.18 3.78 -7.26
N PRO A 151 -11.66 2.54 -7.06
CA PRO A 151 -12.37 1.54 -6.29
C PRO A 151 -12.85 2.05 -4.93
N THR A 152 -12.06 2.84 -4.21
CA THR A 152 -12.45 3.42 -2.91
C THR A 152 -13.66 4.35 -3.07
N ALA A 153 -13.55 5.35 -3.95
CA ALA A 153 -14.61 6.34 -4.15
C ALA A 153 -15.92 5.69 -4.64
N VAL A 154 -15.83 4.74 -5.57
CA VAL A 154 -16.99 4.07 -6.17
C VAL A 154 -17.63 3.09 -5.19
N GLN A 155 -16.84 2.28 -4.48
CA GLN A 155 -17.37 1.35 -3.49
C GLN A 155 -18.08 2.09 -2.36
N LEU A 156 -17.44 3.10 -1.76
CA LEU A 156 -18.06 3.86 -0.66
C LEU A 156 -19.36 4.56 -1.08
N GLY A 157 -19.48 4.97 -2.35
CA GLY A 157 -20.71 5.55 -2.88
C GLY A 157 -21.84 4.53 -3.07
N PHE A 158 -21.55 3.34 -3.61
CA PHE A 158 -22.57 2.34 -3.93
C PHE A 158 -22.92 1.40 -2.78
N LEU A 159 -21.96 1.07 -1.91
CA LEU A 159 -22.11 0.02 -0.89
C LEU A 159 -23.37 0.19 -0.03
N PRO A 160 -23.68 1.37 0.54
CA PRO A 160 -24.89 1.53 1.37
C PRO A 160 -26.19 1.29 0.60
N LEU A 161 -26.23 1.63 -0.69
CA LEU A 161 -27.40 1.46 -1.55
C LEU A 161 -27.59 -0.01 -1.94
N ILE A 162 -26.49 -0.71 -2.23
CA ILE A 162 -26.51 -2.13 -2.58
C ILE A 162 -26.89 -2.97 -1.36
N GLU A 163 -26.25 -2.75 -0.20
CA GLU A 163 -26.49 -3.54 1.02
C GLU A 163 -27.92 -3.43 1.52
N GLN A 164 -28.56 -2.27 1.33
CA GLN A 164 -29.95 -2.03 1.69
C GLN A 164 -30.94 -2.36 0.54
N ALA A 165 -30.45 -2.90 -0.58
CA ALA A 165 -31.24 -3.22 -1.76
C ALA A 165 -32.09 -2.04 -2.29
N LEU A 166 -31.53 -0.82 -2.27
CA LEU A 166 -32.22 0.42 -2.66
C LEU A 166 -32.07 0.77 -4.15
N ILE A 167 -31.20 0.06 -4.88
CA ILE A 167 -30.94 0.25 -6.30
C ILE A 167 -30.87 -1.10 -7.02
N ASP A 168 -31.05 -1.09 -8.35
CA ASP A 168 -30.74 -2.25 -9.19
C ASP A 168 -29.22 -2.38 -9.36
N SER A 169 -28.65 -3.44 -8.79
CA SER A 169 -27.21 -3.71 -8.82
C SER A 169 -26.75 -4.45 -10.09
N SER A 170 -27.65 -4.77 -11.03
CA SER A 170 -27.30 -5.48 -12.26
C SER A 170 -26.49 -4.62 -13.25
N HIS A 171 -26.65 -3.29 -13.20
CA HIS A 171 -25.91 -2.37 -14.05
C HIS A 171 -25.63 -1.04 -13.35
N LEU A 172 -24.38 -0.84 -12.93
CA LEU A 172 -23.93 0.38 -12.28
C LEU A 172 -22.92 1.10 -13.17
N ILE A 173 -23.08 2.42 -13.30
CA ILE A 173 -22.19 3.28 -14.08
C ILE A 173 -21.46 4.22 -13.12
N ALA A 174 -20.14 4.21 -13.17
CA ALA A 174 -19.28 5.14 -12.44
C ALA A 174 -18.49 6.02 -13.43
N ASP A 175 -18.88 7.29 -13.54
CA ASP A 175 -18.14 8.29 -14.31
C ASP A 175 -17.27 9.14 -13.35
N VAL A 176 -16.00 8.75 -13.25
CA VAL A 176 -15.04 9.24 -12.25
C VAL A 176 -14.13 10.34 -12.81
N LYS A 177 -13.83 11.35 -12.00
CA LYS A 177 -12.95 12.48 -12.33
C LYS A 177 -11.77 12.48 -11.35
N SER A 178 -10.56 12.69 -11.83
CA SER A 178 -9.35 12.66 -10.99
C SER A 178 -8.41 13.82 -11.29
N GLY A 179 -7.66 14.23 -10.27
CA GLY A 179 -6.51 15.10 -10.43
C GLY A 179 -5.35 14.36 -11.12
N VAL A 180 -4.41 15.13 -11.67
CA VAL A 180 -3.27 14.59 -12.45
C VAL A 180 -2.35 13.70 -11.62
N SER A 181 -2.32 13.88 -10.29
CA SER A 181 -1.48 13.08 -9.38
C SER A 181 -1.90 11.61 -9.28
N GLY A 182 -3.06 11.23 -9.83
CA GLY A 182 -3.48 9.84 -9.91
C GLY A 182 -2.86 9.05 -11.08
N ALA A 183 -2.09 9.71 -11.95
CA ALA A 183 -1.41 9.10 -13.08
C ALA A 183 -0.17 8.29 -12.67
#